data_AF-K1RYH1-F1
#
_entry.id   AF-K1RYH1-F1
#
_cell.length_a   1.000
_cell.length_b   1.000
_cell.length_c   1.000
_cell.angle_alpha   90.00
_cell.angle_beta   90.00
_cell.angle_gamma   90.00
#
_symmetry.space_group_name_H-M   'P 1'
#
loop_
_entity.id
_entity.type
_entity.pdbx_description
1 polymer ?
#
loop_
_entity_poly.entity_id
_entity_poly.type
_entity_poly.pdbx_seq_one_letter_code
_entity_poly.pdbx_strand_id
1 'polypeptide(L)'
;MYISSFFNETASLNTIFIKTDGTVDDETLSKQLMDLSAINSVTMNSTTEKQISSVMNSLLFIVVILIVAAGLLAFVVLYNLNNINITERRRELATLKVLGFYNKELAFYVYRENIVLTIFGVIFGIVLGIILHAYVMSTIETDYIMFGKEMTALSYLASILLTVLFTAIVNFVMYFRLKKIDMVESLKSAE
;
A
#
# COMPACT_ATOMS: atom_id res chain seq x y z
N MET A 1 38.31 -21.82 14.76
CA MET A 1 39.18 -23.02 14.78
C MET A 1 39.26 -23.76 13.44
N TYR A 2 38.41 -23.45 12.43
CA TYR A 2 38.40 -24.16 11.13
C TYR A 2 39.24 -23.52 10.00
N ILE A 3 39.71 -22.28 10.17
CA ILE A 3 40.41 -21.52 9.10
C ILE A 3 41.93 -21.80 9.08
N SER A 4 42.50 -22.28 10.19
CA SER A 4 43.95 -22.43 10.35
C SER A 4 44.53 -23.72 9.76
N SER A 5 43.73 -24.62 9.20
CA SER A 5 44.24 -25.86 8.57
C SER A 5 44.49 -25.74 7.07
N PHE A 6 43.95 -24.70 6.42
CA PHE A 6 44.07 -24.50 4.97
C PHE A 6 45.07 -23.40 4.58
N PHE A 7 45.25 -22.39 5.42
CA PHE A 7 46.22 -21.33 5.23
C PHE A 7 47.24 -21.45 6.36
N ASN A 8 48.51 -21.69 6.01
CA ASN A 8 49.64 -21.83 6.93
C ASN A 8 50.03 -20.47 7.57
N GLU A 9 49.03 -19.66 7.94
CA GLU A 9 49.15 -18.37 8.60
C GLU A 9 48.31 -18.39 9.89
N THR A 10 48.89 -17.87 10.98
CA THR A 10 48.21 -17.71 12.27
C THR A 10 47.01 -16.78 12.08
N ALA A 11 45.79 -17.30 12.23
CA ALA A 11 44.56 -16.53 12.08
C ALA A 11 44.63 -15.22 12.89
N SER A 12 44.78 -14.10 12.19
CA SER A 12 44.74 -12.78 12.81
C SER A 12 43.31 -12.49 13.24
N LEU A 13 43.16 -12.11 14.51
CA LEU A 13 41.87 -11.79 15.12
C LEU A 13 41.36 -10.49 14.49
N ASN A 14 40.46 -10.61 13.50
CA ASN A 14 39.99 -9.48 12.69
C ASN A 14 38.73 -8.80 13.25
N THR A 15 37.98 -9.46 14.13
CA THR A 15 36.73 -8.90 14.68
C THR A 15 36.41 -9.50 16.05
N ILE A 16 36.01 -8.64 17.00
CA ILE A 16 35.55 -9.03 18.33
C ILE A 16 34.11 -8.54 18.48
N PHE A 17 33.21 -9.43 18.86
CA PHE A 17 31.82 -9.10 19.15
C PHE A 17 31.68 -8.86 20.65
N ILE A 18 31.21 -7.67 21.02
CA ILE A 18 30.96 -7.28 22.41
C ILE A 18 29.46 -7.06 22.56
N LYS A 19 28.84 -7.80 23.48
CA LYS A 19 27.44 -7.58 23.86
C LYS A 19 27.42 -6.64 25.07
N THR A 20 26.70 -5.54 24.95
CA THR A 20 26.49 -4.59 26.04
C THR A 20 25.11 -4.81 26.67
N ASP A 21 24.96 -4.51 27.95
CA ASP A 21 23.69 -4.66 28.69
C ASP A 21 22.72 -3.49 28.45
N GLY A 22 23.01 -2.60 27.49
CA GLY A 22 22.15 -1.47 27.09
C GLY A 22 22.17 -0.26 28.03
N THR A 23 22.98 -0.27 29.08
CA THR A 23 23.13 0.82 30.07
C THR A 23 24.19 1.86 29.72
N VAL A 24 25.02 1.59 28.70
CA VAL A 24 26.13 2.45 28.29
C VAL A 24 25.76 3.14 26.98
N ASP A 25 25.99 4.45 26.91
CA ASP A 25 25.78 5.24 25.69
C ASP A 25 26.72 4.79 24.56
N ASP A 26 26.11 4.42 23.44
CA ASP A 26 26.77 3.89 22.25
C ASP A 26 27.83 4.87 21.69
N GLU A 27 27.54 6.17 21.69
CA GLU A 27 28.48 7.15 21.14
C GLU A 27 29.73 7.29 22.02
N THR A 28 29.54 7.27 23.33
CA THR A 28 30.62 7.36 24.32
C THR A 28 31.49 6.10 24.32
N LEU A 29 30.87 4.91 24.25
CA LEU A 29 31.57 3.63 24.17
C LEU A 29 32.35 3.49 22.86
N SER A 30 31.78 3.95 21.74
CA SER A 30 32.47 3.93 20.44
C SER A 30 33.74 4.78 20.46
N LYS A 31 33.68 5.99 21.05
CA LYS A 31 34.85 6.88 21.19
C LYS A 31 35.96 6.24 22.05
N GLN A 32 35.60 5.67 23.21
CA GLN A 32 36.56 5.01 24.09
C GLN A 32 37.26 3.80 23.45
N LEU A 33 36.54 3.06 22.61
CA LEU A 33 37.09 1.93 21.87
C LEU A 33 37.97 2.40 20.69
N MET A 34 37.60 3.49 20.01
CA MET A 34 38.43 4.05 18.93
C MET A 34 39.73 4.71 19.42
N ASP A 35 39.80 5.14 20.69
CA ASP A 35 41.03 5.65 21.30
C ASP A 35 42.10 4.56 21.52
N LEU A 36 41.73 3.27 21.49
CA LEU A 36 42.67 2.16 21.56
C LEU A 36 43.36 1.97 20.21
N SER A 37 44.68 2.13 20.16
CA SER A 37 45.50 2.00 18.94
C SER A 37 45.42 0.63 18.25
N ALA A 38 44.88 -0.38 18.93
CA ALA A 38 44.65 -1.73 18.40
C ALA A 38 43.31 -1.87 17.63
N ILE A 39 42.44 -0.86 17.65
CA ILE A 39 41.10 -0.91 17.06
C ILE A 39 41.04 0.01 15.84
N ASN A 40 40.79 -0.59 14.66
CA ASN A 40 40.70 0.16 13.40
C ASN A 40 39.27 0.68 13.10
N SER A 41 38.24 0.00 13.59
CA SER A 41 36.84 0.38 13.38
C SER A 41 35.91 -0.22 14.43
N VAL A 42 34.92 0.56 14.87
CA VAL A 42 33.84 0.10 15.76
C VAL A 42 32.53 0.22 15.01
N THR A 43 31.78 -0.89 14.91
CA THR A 43 30.43 -0.90 14.33
C THR A 43 29.44 -1.30 15.42
N MET A 44 28.40 -0.49 15.58
CA MET A 44 27.35 -0.72 16.57
C MET A 44 26.05 -1.10 15.88
N ASN A 45 25.49 -2.23 16.28
CA ASN A 45 24.23 -2.73 15.72
C ASN A 45 23.09 -1.73 15.96
N SER A 46 23.07 -1.02 17.09
CA SER A 46 22.06 0.00 17.39
C SER A 46 22.07 1.17 16.40
N THR A 47 23.25 1.61 15.94
CA THR A 47 23.39 2.65 14.92
C THR A 47 22.91 2.14 13.56
N THR A 48 23.27 0.90 13.20
CA THR A 48 22.79 0.26 11.97
C THR A 48 21.27 0.06 11.99
N GLU A 49 20.69 -0.37 13.11
CA GLU A 49 19.24 -0.50 13.31
C GLU A 49 18.52 0.84 13.19
N LYS A 50 19.05 1.91 13.79
CA LYS A 50 18.50 3.28 13.66
C LYS A 50 18.54 3.76 12.21
N GLN A 51 19.63 3.52 11.49
CA GLN A 51 19.76 3.87 10.08
C GLN A 51 18.74 3.12 9.22
N ILE A 52 18.63 1.79 9.39
CA ILE A 52 17.63 0.98 8.69
C ILE A 52 16.21 1.46 9.00
N SER A 53 15.91 1.72 10.28
CA SER A 53 14.59 2.19 10.72
C SER A 53 14.24 3.57 10.14
N SER A 54 15.22 4.48 10.05
CA SER A 54 15.04 5.80 9.45
C SER A 54 14.75 5.72 7.94
N VAL A 55 15.48 4.85 7.23
CA VAL A 55 15.23 4.59 5.81
C VAL A 55 13.85 3.96 5.60
N MET A 56 13.47 2.97 6.42
CA MET A 56 12.16 2.34 6.38
C MET A 56 11.03 3.35 6.64
N ASN A 57 11.16 4.23 7.64
CA ASN A 57 10.17 5.26 7.92
C ASN A 57 10.03 6.26 6.76
N SER A 58 11.14 6.63 6.12
CA SER A 58 11.13 7.51 4.95
C SER A 58 10.39 6.86 3.77
N LEU A 59 10.63 5.56 3.53
CA LEU A 59 9.92 4.79 2.52
C LEU A 59 8.42 4.68 2.83
N LEU A 60 8.05 4.41 4.08
CA LEU A 60 6.66 4.37 4.52
C LEU A 60 5.95 5.71 4.27
N PHE A 61 6.62 6.83 4.56
CA PHE A 61 6.06 8.16 4.31
C PHE A 61 5.78 8.40 2.82
N ILE A 62 6.71 8.01 1.94
CA ILE A 62 6.53 8.09 0.48
C ILE A 62 5.35 7.22 0.03
N VAL A 63 5.26 5.98 0.53
CA VAL A 63 4.17 5.06 0.19
C VAL A 63 2.80 5.64 0.59
N VAL A 64 2.69 6.26 1.76
CA VAL A 64 1.45 6.90 2.20
C VAL A 64 1.03 8.03 1.25
N ILE A 65 1.98 8.87 0.83
CA ILE A 65 1.70 9.94 -0.15
C ILE A 65 1.20 9.36 -1.47
N LEU A 66 1.83 8.30 -1.97
CA LEU A 66 1.41 7.62 -3.21
C LEU A 66 0.00 7.03 -3.09
N ILE A 67 -0.34 6.43 -1.96
CA ILE A 67 -1.70 5.90 -1.70
C ILE A 67 -2.73 7.02 -1.74
N VAL A 68 -2.46 8.16 -1.08
CA VAL A 68 -3.36 9.32 -1.08
C VAL A 68 -3.53 9.88 -2.49
N ALA A 69 -2.44 10.05 -3.23
CA ALA A 69 -2.46 10.56 -4.61
C ALA A 69 -3.25 9.62 -5.54
N ALA A 70 -3.01 8.31 -5.46
CA ALA A 70 -3.76 7.31 -6.22
C ALA A 70 -5.26 7.35 -5.88
N GLY A 71 -5.61 7.53 -4.61
CA GLY A 71 -7.00 7.67 -4.18
C GLY A 71 -7.70 8.91 -4.72
N LEU A 72 -7.02 10.06 -4.73
CA LEU A 72 -7.54 11.28 -5.33
C LEU A 72 -7.75 11.11 -6.85
N LEU A 73 -6.80 10.48 -7.53
CA LEU A 73 -6.92 10.20 -8.96
C LEU A 73 -8.12 9.28 -9.24
N ALA A 74 -8.25 8.18 -8.47
CA ALA A 74 -9.37 7.27 -8.59
C ALA A 74 -10.72 7.99 -8.37
N PHE A 75 -10.78 8.91 -7.40
CA PHE A 75 -11.96 9.72 -7.15
C PHE A 75 -12.35 10.58 -8.37
N VAL A 76 -11.39 11.28 -8.99
CA VAL A 76 -11.63 12.11 -10.17
C VAL A 76 -12.10 11.26 -11.36
N VAL A 77 -11.46 10.12 -11.60
CA VAL A 77 -11.83 9.21 -12.70
C VAL A 77 -13.24 8.66 -12.51
N LEU A 78 -13.57 8.17 -11.32
CA LEU A 78 -14.90 7.64 -11.01
C LEU A 78 -15.98 8.72 -11.10
N TYR A 79 -15.68 9.95 -10.68
CA TYR A 79 -16.58 11.08 -10.82
C TYR A 79 -16.92 11.34 -12.30
N ASN A 80 -15.90 11.42 -13.15
CA ASN A 80 -16.09 11.66 -14.59
C ASN A 80 -16.86 10.51 -15.25
N LEU A 81 -16.48 9.27 -14.95
CA LEU A 81 -17.12 8.08 -15.53
C LEU A 81 -18.60 7.97 -15.15
N ASN A 82 -18.94 8.27 -13.90
CA ASN A 82 -20.33 8.24 -13.44
C ASN A 82 -21.15 9.37 -14.09
N ASN A 83 -20.58 10.57 -14.19
CA ASN A 83 -21.25 11.69 -14.86
C ASN A 83 -21.57 11.37 -16.33
N ILE A 84 -20.65 10.72 -17.03
CA ILE A 84 -20.86 10.21 -18.40
C ILE A 84 -21.98 9.16 -18.41
N ASN A 85 -21.88 8.12 -17.58
CA ASN A 85 -22.88 7.02 -17.53
C ASN A 85 -24.31 7.52 -17.28
N ILE A 86 -24.49 8.46 -16.36
CA ILE A 86 -25.80 9.05 -16.05
C ILE A 86 -26.33 9.86 -17.24
N THR A 87 -25.45 10.66 -17.86
CA THR A 87 -25.84 11.50 -19.00
C THR A 87 -26.25 10.66 -20.21
N GLU A 88 -25.53 9.57 -20.48
CA GLU A 88 -25.83 8.65 -21.58
C GLU A 88 -27.15 7.89 -21.36
N ARG A 89 -27.40 7.40 -20.14
CA ARG A 89 -28.60 6.62 -19.80
C ARG A 89 -29.87 7.44 -19.60
N ARG A 90 -29.77 8.78 -19.56
CA ARG A 90 -30.92 9.66 -19.34
C ARG A 90 -32.03 9.46 -20.38
N ARG A 91 -31.67 9.20 -21.65
CA ARG A 91 -32.64 8.95 -22.73
C ARG A 91 -33.35 7.61 -22.57
N GLU A 92 -32.62 6.54 -22.25
CA GLU A 92 -33.21 5.22 -21.99
C GLU A 92 -34.16 5.22 -20.78
N LEU A 93 -33.74 5.87 -19.68
CA LEU A 93 -34.55 6.00 -18.47
C LEU A 93 -35.84 6.81 -18.72
N ALA A 94 -35.78 7.83 -19.58
CA ALA A 94 -36.96 8.59 -19.99
C ALA A 94 -37.96 7.73 -20.76
N THR A 95 -37.51 6.91 -21.71
CA THR A 95 -38.38 6.00 -22.48
C THR A 95 -39.05 4.96 -21.57
N LEU A 96 -38.30 4.33 -20.66
CA LEU A 96 -38.86 3.35 -19.74
C LEU A 96 -39.88 3.96 -18.76
N LYS A 97 -39.68 5.22 -18.35
CA LYS A 97 -40.63 5.94 -17.50
C LYS A 97 -41.95 6.24 -18.23
N VAL A 98 -41.91 6.51 -19.53
CA VAL A 98 -43.11 6.69 -20.37
C VAL A 98 -43.89 5.38 -20.56
N LEU A 99 -43.20 4.23 -20.51
CA LEU A 99 -43.78 2.88 -20.49
C LEU A 99 -44.41 2.50 -19.12
N GLY A 100 -44.39 3.39 -18.13
CA GLY A 100 -45.06 3.19 -16.84
C GLY A 100 -44.23 2.49 -15.77
N PHE A 101 -42.93 2.29 -15.97
CA PHE A 101 -42.05 1.69 -14.97
C PHE A 101 -41.84 2.61 -13.75
N TYR A 102 -41.81 2.03 -12.55
CA TYR A 102 -41.58 2.77 -11.31
C TYR A 102 -40.09 3.15 -11.16
N ASN A 103 -39.82 4.33 -10.58
CA ASN A 103 -38.45 4.82 -10.35
C ASN A 103 -37.55 3.81 -9.59
N LYS A 104 -38.14 2.96 -8.73
CA LYS A 104 -37.42 1.93 -7.96
C LYS A 104 -36.98 0.75 -8.82
N GLU A 105 -37.79 0.34 -9.81
CA GLU A 105 -37.46 -0.75 -10.73
C GLU A 105 -36.35 -0.34 -11.70
N LEU A 106 -36.42 0.91 -12.18
CA LEU A 106 -35.37 1.50 -13.03
C LEU A 106 -34.03 1.63 -12.30
N ALA A 107 -34.06 2.08 -11.05
CA ALA A 107 -32.86 2.15 -10.23
C ALA A 107 -32.25 0.75 -10.00
N PHE A 108 -33.07 -0.28 -9.74
CA PHE A 108 -32.58 -1.65 -9.51
C PHE A 108 -31.94 -2.26 -10.77
N TYR A 109 -32.48 -1.99 -11.95
CA TYR A 109 -31.90 -2.42 -13.22
C TYR A 109 -30.47 -1.87 -13.41
N VAL A 110 -30.29 -0.55 -13.24
CA VAL A 110 -28.98 0.11 -13.35
C VAL A 110 -28.02 -0.35 -12.25
N TYR A 111 -28.53 -0.65 -11.05
CA TYR A 111 -27.70 -1.09 -9.93
C TYR A 111 -27.12 -2.49 -10.16
N ARG A 112 -27.87 -3.42 -10.78
CA ARG A 112 -27.37 -4.77 -11.10
C ARG A 112 -26.18 -4.74 -12.04
N GLU A 113 -26.19 -3.87 -13.04
CA GLU A 113 -25.11 -3.76 -14.00
C GLU A 113 -23.83 -3.18 -13.36
N ASN A 114 -23.98 -2.14 -12.54
CA ASN A 114 -22.88 -1.57 -11.77
C ASN A 114 -22.28 -2.58 -10.78
N ILE A 115 -23.09 -3.42 -10.13
CA ILE A 115 -22.58 -4.47 -9.23
C ILE A 115 -21.66 -5.44 -9.99
N VAL A 116 -22.04 -5.87 -11.19
CA VAL A 116 -21.22 -6.80 -11.99
C VAL A 116 -19.87 -6.16 -12.34
N LEU A 117 -19.87 -4.91 -12.80
CA LEU A 117 -18.64 -4.16 -13.11
C LEU A 117 -17.74 -4.00 -11.87
N THR A 118 -18.33 -3.68 -10.72
CA THR A 118 -17.58 -3.55 -9.46
C THR A 118 -16.97 -4.88 -9.02
N ILE A 119 -17.69 -6.00 -9.15
CA ILE A 119 -17.16 -7.33 -8.83
C ILE A 119 -15.94 -7.65 -9.70
N PHE A 120 -16.02 -7.43 -11.02
CA PHE A 120 -14.86 -7.61 -11.90
C PHE A 120 -13.70 -6.69 -11.50
N GLY A 121 -13.98 -5.41 -11.23
CA GLY A 121 -12.95 -4.46 -10.80
C GLY A 121 -12.21 -4.90 -9.52
N VAL A 122 -12.93 -5.42 -8.53
CA VAL A 122 -12.33 -5.94 -7.29
C VAL A 122 -11.47 -7.17 -7.56
N ILE A 123 -11.97 -8.12 -8.35
CA ILE A 123 -11.23 -9.35 -8.68
C ILE A 123 -9.92 -9.01 -9.40
N PHE A 124 -9.98 -8.18 -10.46
CA PHE A 124 -8.80 -7.76 -11.20
C PHE A 124 -7.83 -6.95 -10.33
N GLY A 125 -8.34 -6.06 -9.47
CA GLY A 125 -7.52 -5.27 -8.55
C GLY A 125 -6.71 -6.14 -7.58
N ILE A 126 -7.34 -7.17 -6.99
CA ILE A 126 -6.66 -8.10 -6.07
C ILE A 126 -5.59 -8.90 -6.82
N VAL A 127 -5.94 -9.47 -7.97
CA VAL A 127 -5.00 -10.30 -8.77
C VAL A 127 -3.77 -9.49 -9.18
N LEU A 128 -3.97 -8.28 -9.73
CA LEU A 128 -2.87 -7.40 -10.13
C LEU A 128 -2.04 -6.92 -8.93
N GLY A 129 -2.68 -6.65 -7.79
CA GLY A 129 -1.99 -6.27 -6.56
C GLY A 129 -1.03 -7.35 -6.04
N ILE A 130 -1.45 -8.61 -6.05
CA ILE A 130 -0.61 -9.76 -5.65
C ILE A 130 0.58 -9.91 -6.59
N ILE A 131 0.36 -9.84 -7.91
CA ILE A 131 1.42 -9.96 -8.92
C ILE A 131 2.44 -8.83 -8.76
N LEU A 132 1.97 -7.59 -8.62
CA LEU A 132 2.85 -6.42 -8.46
C LEU A 132 3.65 -6.51 -7.16
N HIS A 133 3.02 -6.93 -6.06
CA HIS A 133 3.72 -7.12 -4.78
C HIS A 133 4.84 -8.16 -4.90
N ALA A 134 4.57 -9.30 -5.54
CA ALA A 134 5.57 -10.34 -5.76
C ALA A 134 6.74 -9.84 -6.64
N TYR A 135 6.42 -9.07 -7.70
CA TYR A 135 7.43 -8.48 -8.59
C TYR A 135 8.33 -7.47 -7.86
N VAL A 136 7.73 -6.57 -7.09
CA VAL A 136 8.47 -5.56 -6.30
C VAL A 136 9.36 -6.25 -5.27
N MET A 137 8.85 -7.25 -4.56
CA MET A 137 9.63 -7.99 -3.57
C MET A 137 10.83 -8.70 -4.20
N SER A 138 10.65 -9.34 -5.36
CA SER A 138 11.73 -10.00 -6.10
C SER A 138 12.78 -9.02 -6.64
N THR A 139 12.43 -7.75 -6.82
CA THR A 139 13.36 -6.74 -7.38
C THR A 139 14.19 -6.07 -6.28
N ILE A 140 13.66 -6.00 -5.06
CA ILE A 140 14.32 -5.31 -3.93
C ILE A 140 15.21 -6.27 -3.13
N GLU A 141 14.95 -7.59 -3.15
CA GLU A 141 15.87 -8.61 -2.61
C GLU A 141 17.26 -8.45 -3.25
N THR A 142 18.24 -7.92 -2.49
CA THR A 142 19.64 -7.72 -2.92
C THR A 142 20.55 -8.57 -2.05
N ASP A 143 21.72 -8.98 -2.54
CA ASP A 143 22.68 -9.86 -1.85
C ASP A 143 23.06 -9.44 -0.40
N TYR A 144 22.87 -8.16 -0.04
CA TYR A 144 23.18 -7.60 1.27
C TYR A 144 21.96 -7.41 2.20
N ILE A 145 20.74 -7.60 1.71
CA ILE A 145 19.49 -7.40 2.46
C ILE A 145 18.57 -8.59 2.21
N MET A 146 18.55 -9.54 3.14
CA MET A 146 17.50 -10.55 3.20
C MET A 146 16.26 -9.89 3.82
N PHE A 147 15.29 -9.53 2.98
CA PHE A 147 13.96 -9.29 3.50
C PHE A 147 13.41 -10.63 4.00
N GLY A 148 13.19 -10.73 5.32
CA GLY A 148 12.54 -11.90 5.87
C GLY A 148 11.20 -12.11 5.16
N LYS A 149 11.07 -13.23 4.44
CA LYS A 149 9.77 -13.71 3.91
C LYS A 149 8.80 -14.13 5.01
N GLU A 150 9.16 -13.91 6.28
CA GLU A 150 8.33 -14.01 7.48
C GLU A 150 7.31 -12.86 7.51
N MET A 151 6.44 -12.83 6.51
CA MET A 151 5.33 -11.90 6.46
C MET A 151 4.24 -12.45 7.39
N THR A 152 4.16 -11.91 8.61
CA THR A 152 3.17 -12.31 9.61
C THR A 152 1.77 -12.29 8.99
N ALA A 153 0.95 -13.31 9.24
CA ALA A 153 -0.44 -13.39 8.73
C ALA A 153 -1.25 -12.11 9.02
N LEU A 154 -0.90 -11.39 10.10
CA LEU A 154 -1.46 -10.10 10.47
C LEU A 154 -1.23 -9.00 9.42
N SER A 155 -0.09 -9.00 8.71
CA SER A 155 0.25 -8.01 7.68
C SER A 155 -0.57 -8.24 6.40
N TYR A 156 -0.79 -9.50 6.01
CA TYR A 156 -1.74 -9.83 4.95
C TYR A 156 -3.16 -9.44 5.33
N LEU A 157 -3.58 -9.75 6.56
CA LEU A 157 -4.91 -9.39 7.05
C LEU A 157 -5.10 -7.87 7.09
N ALA A 158 -4.09 -7.11 7.55
CA ALA A 158 -4.10 -5.66 7.58
C ALA A 158 -4.11 -5.05 6.17
N SER A 159 -3.35 -5.62 5.22
CA SER A 159 -3.39 -5.19 3.81
C SER A 159 -4.76 -5.45 3.19
N ILE A 160 -5.33 -6.64 3.39
CA ILE A 160 -6.68 -6.98 2.91
C ILE A 160 -7.72 -6.06 3.56
N LEU A 161 -7.66 -5.84 4.87
CA LEU A 161 -8.56 -4.92 5.58
C LEU A 161 -8.42 -3.49 5.06
N LEU A 162 -7.19 -3.01 4.84
CA LEU A 162 -6.95 -1.67 4.32
C LEU A 162 -7.48 -1.53 2.89
N THR A 163 -7.25 -2.52 2.02
CA THR A 163 -7.77 -2.56 0.65
C THR A 163 -9.29 -2.61 0.66
N VAL A 164 -9.91 -3.49 1.45
CA VAL A 164 -11.37 -3.61 1.56
C VAL A 164 -11.97 -2.32 2.14
N LEU A 165 -11.38 -1.76 3.19
CA LEU A 165 -11.82 -0.50 3.80
C LEU A 165 -11.73 0.63 2.78
N PHE A 166 -10.62 0.75 2.06
CA PHE A 166 -10.42 1.76 1.05
C PHE A 166 -11.43 1.62 -0.09
N THR A 167 -11.59 0.42 -0.64
CA THR A 167 -12.60 0.12 -1.66
C THR A 167 -14.02 0.37 -1.17
N ALA A 168 -14.32 0.04 0.09
CA ALA A 168 -15.63 0.29 0.70
C ALA A 168 -15.88 1.79 0.88
N ILE A 169 -14.90 2.57 1.32
CA ILE A 169 -15.00 4.03 1.45
C ILE A 169 -15.26 4.65 0.08
N VAL A 170 -14.51 4.25 -0.95
CA VAL A 170 -14.70 4.76 -2.32
C VAL A 170 -16.10 4.42 -2.83
N ASN A 171 -16.54 3.17 -2.70
CA ASN A 171 -17.90 2.75 -3.10
C ASN A 171 -19.01 3.44 -2.27
N PHE A 172 -18.79 3.66 -0.98
CA PHE A 172 -19.76 4.30 -0.08
C PHE A 172 -19.91 5.79 -0.40
N VAL A 173 -18.81 6.52 -0.56
CA VAL A 173 -18.83 7.91 -1.01
C VAL A 173 -19.54 8.05 -2.35
N MET A 174 -19.30 7.10 -3.26
CA MET A 174 -19.98 7.01 -4.55
C MET A 174 -21.50 6.78 -4.38
N TYR A 175 -21.91 5.84 -3.51
CA TYR A 175 -23.34 5.56 -3.23
C TYR A 175 -24.10 6.77 -2.69
N PHE A 176 -23.53 7.50 -1.73
CA PHE A 176 -24.19 8.67 -1.13
C PHE A 176 -24.32 9.83 -2.10
N ARG A 177 -23.41 9.95 -3.08
CA ARG A 177 -23.48 11.00 -4.10
C ARG A 177 -24.42 10.64 -5.25
N LEU A 178 -24.52 9.36 -5.63
CA LEU A 178 -25.56 8.88 -6.54
C LEU A 178 -26.97 9.20 -6.03
N LYS A 179 -27.17 9.15 -4.70
CA LYS A 179 -28.44 9.49 -4.06
C LYS A 179 -28.74 11.01 -4.02
N LYS A 180 -27.72 11.85 -4.21
CA LYS A 180 -27.82 13.33 -4.24
C LYS A 180 -27.93 13.90 -5.65
N ILE A 181 -27.82 13.09 -6.69
CA ILE A 181 -28.10 13.53 -8.06
C ILE A 181 -29.62 13.59 -8.17
N ASP A 182 -30.14 14.80 -8.00
CA ASP A 182 -31.56 15.11 -8.10
C ASP A 182 -32.01 14.89 -9.55
N MET A 183 -32.55 13.70 -9.81
CA MET A 183 -33.17 13.34 -11.10
C MET A 183 -34.31 14.30 -11.50
N VAL A 184 -34.78 15.12 -10.54
CA VAL A 184 -35.85 16.11 -10.68
C VAL A 184 -35.38 17.39 -11.38
N GLU A 185 -34.12 17.82 -11.24
CA GLU A 185 -33.62 19.06 -11.87
C GLU A 185 -33.39 18.90 -13.38
N SER A 186 -33.19 17.65 -13.80
CA SER A 186 -33.13 17.24 -15.21
C SER A 186 -34.48 17.35 -15.93
N LEU A 187 -35.60 17.53 -15.22
CA LEU A 187 -36.91 17.79 -15.83
C LEU A 187 -37.21 19.29 -15.99
N LYS A 188 -36.47 20.18 -15.32
CA LYS A 188 -36.67 21.64 -15.41
C LYS A 188 -35.80 22.34 -16.46
N SER A 189 -34.73 21.68 -16.93
CA SER A 189 -33.81 22.23 -17.94
C SER A 189 -34.18 21.82 -19.37
N ALA A 190 -35.37 21.25 -19.56
CA ALA A 190 -35.94 20.89 -20.85
C ALA A 190 -37.20 21.71 -21.20
N GLU A 191 -37.54 22.72 -20.39
CA GLU A 191 -38.40 23.85 -20.80
C GLU A 191 -37.54 25.03 -21.22
#